data_AF-A0A209D661-F1
#
_entry.id   AF-A0A209D661-F1
#
_cell.length_a   1.000
_cell.length_b   1.000
_cell.length_c   1.000
_cell.angle_alpha   90.00
_cell.angle_beta   90.00
_cell.angle_gamma   90.00
#
_symmetry.space_group_name_H-M   'P 1'
#
loop_
_entity.id
_entity.type
_entity.pdbx_description
1 polymer ?
#
loop_
_entity_poly.entity_id
_entity_poly.type
_entity_poly.pdbx_seq_one_letter_code
_entity_poly.pdbx_strand_id
1 'polypeptide(L)'
;MFGRNQREAGADRPFWNQRGWLFSAAFLVIALVASGVAWLSTDDDAATARQGSPVAGGPLSSAAPKKGPGSPAAPKDGQPDAGEDGAAGARPGDCLTDDSDRTPPTVSPQDLRWRALGLTKVPVSPSAGPVRTSGAVMWCFARTPLGAVLAAHVIPARMSGEDWRTVTEQQVVAGRGRDLFVAQRSTVPPSAANGRTAGSYAGFALSSYSEESAVVQLLIKNGSGSYGTTFVTVAWDGGDWKVRANSNGTLYSSLTTVASNNGFTMWGV
;
A
#
# COMPACT_ATOMS: atom_id res chain seq x y z
N MET A 1 0.67 -8.36 -74.71
CA MET A 1 1.40 -7.14 -74.35
C MET A 1 1.55 -7.08 -72.84
N PHE A 2 2.74 -6.75 -72.34
CA PHE A 2 2.96 -6.43 -70.92
C PHE A 2 2.48 -5.00 -70.63
N GLY A 3 2.06 -4.71 -69.39
CA GLY A 3 1.51 -3.40 -69.02
C GLY A 3 1.24 -3.26 -67.52
N ARG A 4 2.23 -3.58 -66.69
CA ARG A 4 2.13 -3.52 -65.22
C ARG A 4 2.50 -2.10 -64.76
N ASN A 5 1.51 -1.23 -64.54
CA ASN A 5 1.72 0.07 -63.89
C ASN A 5 1.53 -0.11 -62.37
N GLN A 6 2.59 -0.40 -61.61
CA GLN A 6 3.57 0.57 -61.09
C GLN A 6 2.90 1.70 -60.30
N ARG A 7 3.02 1.60 -58.96
CA ARG A 7 2.68 2.66 -57.99
C ARG A 7 3.96 3.44 -57.68
N GLU A 8 4.15 4.60 -58.28
CA GLU A 8 5.19 5.58 -57.93
C GLU A 8 4.65 6.99 -58.23
N ALA A 9 4.95 8.05 -57.49
CA ALA A 9 5.54 8.13 -56.15
C ALA A 9 4.91 9.34 -55.43
N GLY A 10 4.47 9.16 -54.18
CA GLY A 10 4.13 10.31 -53.33
C GLY A 10 5.44 10.98 -52.90
N ALA A 11 5.65 12.24 -53.28
CA ALA A 11 6.93 12.93 -53.13
C ALA A 11 7.49 12.84 -51.69
N ASP A 12 8.73 12.34 -51.58
CA ASP A 12 9.46 12.31 -50.31
C ASP A 12 9.62 13.73 -49.76
N ARG A 13 8.95 14.00 -48.63
CA ARG A 13 9.15 15.25 -47.89
C ARG A 13 10.34 15.07 -46.97
N PRO A 14 11.35 15.97 -46.98
CA PRO A 14 12.52 15.85 -46.13
C PRO A 14 12.17 15.67 -44.65
N PHE A 15 12.83 14.73 -43.97
CA PHE A 15 12.39 14.16 -42.69
C PHE A 15 12.26 15.16 -41.54
N TRP A 16 12.98 16.28 -41.61
CA TRP A 16 12.92 17.40 -40.65
C TRP A 16 11.58 18.17 -40.65
N ASN A 17 10.67 17.92 -41.60
CA ASN A 17 9.40 18.65 -41.71
C ASN A 17 8.15 17.84 -41.26
N GLN A 18 8.34 16.75 -40.51
CA GLN A 18 7.24 16.04 -39.86
C GLN A 18 6.90 16.65 -38.49
N ARG A 19 5.61 16.90 -38.23
CA ARG A 19 5.13 17.49 -36.96
C ARG A 19 5.54 16.71 -35.69
N GLY A 20 5.93 15.43 -35.81
CA GLY A 20 6.44 14.64 -34.69
C GLY A 20 7.85 15.02 -34.23
N TRP A 21 8.72 15.55 -35.11
CA TRP A 21 10.13 15.80 -34.77
C TRP A 21 10.34 17.07 -33.92
N LEU A 22 9.46 18.06 -34.09
CA LEU A 22 9.44 19.30 -33.27
C LEU A 22 9.23 19.02 -31.78
N PHE A 23 8.48 17.98 -31.41
CA PHE A 23 8.27 17.60 -30.01
C PHE A 23 9.51 16.95 -29.37
N SER A 24 10.29 16.19 -30.14
CA SER A 24 11.52 15.55 -29.65
C SER A 24 12.63 16.57 -29.35
N ALA A 25 12.76 17.61 -30.18
CA ALA A 25 13.73 18.69 -29.95
C ALA A 25 13.41 19.50 -28.68
N ALA A 26 12.13 19.82 -28.45
CA ALA A 26 11.72 20.55 -27.24
C ALA A 26 11.97 19.77 -25.95
N PHE A 27 11.77 18.44 -25.95
CA PHE A 27 11.98 17.60 -24.76
C PHE A 27 13.46 17.53 -24.34
N LEU A 28 14.39 17.44 -25.31
CA LEU A 28 15.83 17.40 -25.03
C LEU A 28 16.37 18.73 -24.47
N VAL A 29 15.84 19.87 -24.93
CA VAL A 29 16.22 21.19 -24.39
C VAL A 29 15.76 21.36 -22.95
N ILE A 30 14.54 20.93 -22.61
CA ILE A 30 14.01 21.00 -21.24
C ILE A 30 14.81 20.09 -20.29
N ALA A 31 15.20 18.89 -20.73
CA ALA A 31 16.01 17.98 -19.93
C ALA A 31 17.43 18.53 -19.63
N LEU A 32 18.03 19.27 -20.57
CA LEU A 32 19.33 19.92 -20.37
C LEU A 32 19.26 21.14 -19.42
N VAL A 33 18.18 21.94 -19.49
CA VAL A 33 17.99 23.04 -18.54
C VAL A 33 17.77 22.53 -17.10
N ALA A 34 16.99 21.46 -16.93
CA ALA A 34 16.75 20.86 -15.61
C ALA A 34 18.02 20.23 -14.99
N SER A 35 18.92 19.69 -15.81
CA SER A 35 20.20 19.12 -15.33
C SER A 35 21.29 20.19 -15.10
N GLY A 36 21.22 21.35 -15.77
CA GLY A 36 22.11 22.48 -15.51
C GLY A 36 21.89 23.16 -14.15
N VAL A 37 20.64 23.22 -13.65
CA VAL A 37 20.32 23.88 -12.36
C VAL A 37 20.79 23.04 -11.16
N ALA A 38 20.92 21.72 -11.30
CA ALA A 38 21.36 20.83 -10.23
C ALA A 38 22.90 20.85 -9.99
N TRP A 39 23.68 21.45 -10.89
CA TRP A 39 25.15 21.49 -10.83
C TRP A 39 25.73 22.87 -10.44
N LEU A 40 24.88 23.82 -10.06
CA LEU A 40 25.30 25.18 -9.69
C LEU A 40 24.94 25.58 -8.24
N SER A 41 24.71 24.60 -7.36
CA SER A 41 24.29 24.82 -5.95
C SER A 41 25.04 23.96 -4.92
N THR A 42 26.25 23.53 -5.23
CA THR A 42 27.21 22.98 -4.25
C THR A 42 28.45 23.86 -4.23
N ASP A 43 28.42 24.89 -3.39
CA ASP A 43 29.62 25.54 -2.87
C ASP A 43 29.98 24.86 -1.53
N ASP A 44 31.13 24.19 -1.51
CA ASP A 44 31.72 23.58 -0.31
C ASP A 44 32.66 24.58 0.38
N ASP A 45 32.17 25.30 1.39
CA ASP A 45 33.03 26.11 2.27
C ASP A 45 33.66 25.26 3.39
N ALA A 46 34.74 24.57 3.03
CA ALA A 46 35.59 23.83 3.97
C ALA A 46 36.64 24.75 4.62
N ALA A 47 36.34 25.30 5.81
CA ALA A 47 37.32 25.98 6.65
C ALA A 47 37.75 25.11 7.86
N THR A 48 38.99 24.64 7.83
CA THR A 48 39.60 23.83 8.91
C THR A 48 40.31 24.71 9.95
N ALA A 49 40.17 24.42 11.26
CA ALA A 49 41.25 24.59 12.25
C ALA A 49 40.98 24.02 13.66
N ARG A 50 41.68 22.92 13.99
CA ARG A 50 42.53 22.71 15.18
C ARG A 50 41.98 22.75 16.63
N GLN A 51 42.22 21.60 17.29
CA GLN A 51 42.91 21.40 18.59
C GLN A 51 42.24 21.84 19.92
N GLY A 52 42.09 20.87 20.82
CA GLY A 52 41.85 21.07 22.26
C GLY A 52 41.63 19.73 22.98
N SER A 53 42.60 19.28 23.78
CA SER A 53 42.58 17.98 24.50
C SER A 53 42.06 18.10 25.95
N PRO A 54 41.83 17.00 26.70
CA PRO A 54 40.79 16.93 27.73
C PRO A 54 41.25 17.28 29.17
N VAL A 55 40.28 17.49 30.07
CA VAL A 55 40.47 17.48 31.54
C VAL A 55 39.34 16.68 32.22
N ALA A 56 39.69 16.01 33.32
CA ALA A 56 38.87 15.03 34.04
C ALA A 56 37.87 15.63 35.05
N GLY A 57 36.96 14.79 35.58
CA GLY A 57 36.05 15.20 36.67
C GLY A 57 34.97 14.17 37.07
N GLY A 58 35.36 13.01 37.60
CA GLY A 58 34.53 12.30 38.59
C GLY A 58 35.11 12.51 40.01
N PRO A 59 34.56 11.90 41.07
CA PRO A 59 33.37 11.04 41.16
C PRO A 59 32.37 11.52 42.23
N LEU A 60 31.32 10.75 42.54
CA LEU A 60 31.09 10.17 43.89
C LEU A 60 29.81 9.32 43.93
N SER A 61 29.73 8.41 44.91
CA SER A 61 28.71 7.35 45.02
C SER A 61 27.94 7.45 46.34
N SER A 62 26.88 6.63 46.47
CA SER A 62 26.11 6.30 47.68
C SER A 62 25.20 7.37 48.31
N ALA A 63 23.89 7.10 48.34
CA ALA A 63 23.22 6.59 49.55
C ALA A 63 21.71 6.29 49.35
N ALA A 64 21.25 5.14 49.84
CA ALA A 64 19.86 4.92 50.28
C ALA A 64 19.86 4.93 51.83
N PRO A 65 18.72 5.08 52.57
CA PRO A 65 17.83 3.92 52.82
C PRO A 65 16.36 4.17 53.30
N LYS A 66 15.61 3.06 53.51
CA LYS A 66 14.34 2.85 54.29
C LYS A 66 13.01 3.24 53.58
N LYS A 67 11.96 2.39 53.42
CA LYS A 67 11.22 1.38 54.27
C LYS A 67 10.31 2.07 55.29
N GLY A 68 8.98 1.85 55.39
CA GLY A 68 7.92 1.06 54.69
C GLY A 68 6.55 1.58 55.21
N PRO A 69 5.42 0.82 55.38
CA PRO A 69 4.84 -0.39 54.73
C PRO A 69 3.59 0.00 53.86
N GLY A 70 2.61 -0.83 53.44
CA GLY A 70 2.52 -2.30 53.26
C GLY A 70 1.14 -2.95 53.53
N SER A 71 0.34 -3.22 52.46
CA SER A 71 -0.82 -4.17 52.37
C SER A 71 -2.17 -3.84 53.06
N PRO A 72 -3.33 -4.47 52.67
CA PRO A 72 -3.49 -5.73 51.91
C PRO A 72 -4.44 -5.73 50.69
N ALA A 73 -4.51 -6.88 50.01
CA ALA A 73 -5.43 -7.22 48.93
C ALA A 73 -6.30 -8.45 49.29
N ALA A 74 -7.52 -8.56 48.72
CA ALA A 74 -8.34 -9.78 48.51
C ALA A 74 -9.84 -9.41 48.26
N PRO A 75 -10.70 -10.30 47.70
CA PRO A 75 -10.46 -11.31 46.67
C PRO A 75 -11.51 -11.28 45.52
N LYS A 76 -11.42 -12.29 44.64
CA LYS A 76 -12.25 -12.64 43.47
C LYS A 76 -13.77 -12.51 43.63
N ASP A 77 -14.46 -12.27 42.52
CA ASP A 77 -15.37 -13.27 41.91
C ASP A 77 -15.50 -13.01 40.39
N GLY A 78 -15.92 -14.02 39.63
CA GLY A 78 -15.97 -13.96 38.17
C GLY A 78 -17.39 -14.15 37.62
N GLN A 79 -17.72 -13.36 36.61
CA GLN A 79 -18.88 -13.55 35.73
C GLN A 79 -18.51 -12.99 34.34
N PRO A 80 -18.85 -13.66 33.23
CA PRO A 80 -18.60 -13.12 31.90
C PRO A 80 -19.68 -12.09 31.56
N ASP A 81 -19.37 -10.80 31.74
CA ASP A 81 -20.23 -9.73 31.25
C ASP A 81 -20.22 -9.71 29.72
N ALA A 82 -21.30 -10.24 29.13
CA ALA A 82 -21.67 -10.00 27.75
C ALA A 82 -22.13 -8.53 27.62
N GLY A 83 -21.17 -7.61 27.61
CA GLY A 83 -21.42 -6.19 27.42
C GLY A 83 -21.85 -5.89 25.99
N GLU A 84 -23.15 -5.76 25.76
CA GLU A 84 -23.73 -5.07 24.60
C GLU A 84 -23.48 -3.54 24.69
N ASP A 85 -22.21 -3.13 24.71
CA ASP A 85 -21.83 -1.72 24.63
C ASP A 85 -21.50 -1.37 23.17
N GLY A 86 -22.50 -0.80 22.51
CA GLY A 86 -22.39 -0.22 21.17
C GLY A 86 -21.51 1.04 21.14
N ALA A 87 -20.23 0.90 21.44
CA ALA A 87 -19.24 1.94 21.20
C ALA A 87 -19.21 2.30 19.71
N ALA A 88 -19.10 3.60 19.39
CA ALA A 88 -18.94 4.04 18.01
C ALA A 88 -17.60 3.52 17.44
N GLY A 89 -17.66 2.39 16.71
CA GLY A 89 -16.50 1.64 16.25
C GLY A 89 -16.51 0.15 16.64
N ALA A 90 -17.51 -0.31 17.39
CA ALA A 90 -17.79 -1.73 17.56
C ALA A 90 -18.12 -2.39 16.21
N ARG A 91 -17.54 -3.56 15.99
CA ARG A 91 -17.76 -4.39 14.81
C ARG A 91 -19.22 -4.88 14.76
N PRO A 92 -19.91 -4.84 13.61
CA PRO A 92 -21.27 -5.39 13.48
C PRO A 92 -21.32 -6.86 13.94
N GLY A 93 -22.35 -7.24 14.69
CA GLY A 93 -22.43 -8.57 15.32
C GLY A 93 -22.53 -9.75 14.35
N ASP A 94 -22.85 -9.52 13.08
CA ASP A 94 -22.79 -10.52 12.01
C ASP A 94 -21.37 -10.72 11.45
N CYS A 95 -20.42 -9.87 11.82
CA CYS A 95 -19.00 -10.01 11.51
C CYS A 95 -18.26 -10.62 12.69
N LEU A 96 -17.98 -11.92 12.59
CA LEU A 96 -17.25 -12.70 13.59
C LEU A 96 -16.05 -13.38 12.91
N THR A 97 -14.86 -13.10 13.43
CA THR A 97 -13.59 -13.73 13.04
C THR A 97 -12.80 -14.04 14.31
N ASP A 98 -11.88 -15.01 14.23
CA ASP A 98 -10.89 -15.22 15.28
C ASP A 98 -9.81 -14.14 15.18
N ASP A 99 -9.90 -13.17 16.08
CA ASP A 99 -8.98 -12.04 16.17
C ASP A 99 -7.83 -12.31 17.15
N SER A 100 -7.57 -13.56 17.57
CA SER A 100 -6.52 -13.91 18.54
C SER A 100 -5.13 -14.12 17.94
N ASP A 101 -5.01 -14.50 16.65
CA ASP A 101 -3.70 -14.73 16.03
C ASP A 101 -2.93 -13.41 15.84
N ARG A 102 -1.69 -13.41 16.33
CA ARG A 102 -0.73 -12.30 16.24
C ARG A 102 0.51 -12.66 15.43
N THR A 103 0.55 -13.85 14.82
CA THR A 103 1.69 -14.38 14.09
C THR A 103 1.74 -13.81 12.66
N PRO A 104 2.84 -13.15 12.24
CA PRO A 104 3.01 -12.78 10.84
C PRO A 104 3.02 -14.02 9.92
N PRO A 105 2.16 -14.10 8.89
CA PRO A 105 2.09 -15.26 8.03
C PRO A 105 3.34 -15.39 7.13
N THR A 106 4.09 -16.48 7.32
CA THR A 106 5.31 -16.81 6.56
C THR A 106 5.07 -17.78 5.40
N VAL A 107 3.86 -18.36 5.34
CA VAL A 107 3.39 -19.27 4.29
C VAL A 107 1.97 -18.90 3.86
N SER A 108 1.54 -19.37 2.69
CA SER A 108 0.14 -19.24 2.27
C SER A 108 -0.80 -19.97 3.24
N PRO A 109 -1.92 -19.38 3.67
CA PRO A 109 -2.93 -20.05 4.48
C PRO A 109 -3.54 -21.24 3.73
N GLN A 110 -3.89 -22.30 4.47
CA GLN A 110 -4.49 -23.52 3.91
C GLN A 110 -5.96 -23.32 3.47
N ASP A 111 -6.64 -22.31 4.02
CA ASP A 111 -8.02 -21.98 3.69
C ASP A 111 -8.16 -20.86 2.64
N LEU A 112 -7.04 -20.40 2.08
CA LEU A 112 -6.98 -19.35 1.07
C LEU A 112 -7.71 -19.77 -0.21
N ARG A 113 -8.54 -18.87 -0.74
CA ARG A 113 -9.24 -19.04 -2.01
C ARG A 113 -9.09 -17.79 -2.86
N TRP A 114 -9.13 -17.95 -4.17
CA TRP A 114 -9.06 -16.85 -5.13
C TRP A 114 -10.45 -16.50 -5.68
N ARG A 115 -10.94 -15.29 -5.38
CA ARG A 115 -12.20 -14.77 -5.92
C ARG A 115 -11.94 -13.83 -7.10
N ALA A 116 -12.63 -14.03 -8.21
CA ALA A 116 -12.55 -13.13 -9.37
C ALA A 116 -13.15 -11.75 -9.07
N LEU A 117 -12.51 -10.70 -9.58
CA LEU A 117 -12.88 -9.32 -9.35
C LEU A 117 -12.52 -8.45 -10.58
N GLY A 118 -13.44 -8.38 -11.53
CA GLY A 118 -13.16 -7.78 -12.84
C GLY A 118 -12.04 -8.54 -13.56
N LEU A 119 -10.98 -7.83 -13.94
CA LEU A 119 -9.81 -8.42 -14.64
C LEU A 119 -8.77 -9.07 -13.71
N THR A 120 -8.94 -9.02 -12.38
CA THR A 120 -8.01 -9.61 -11.42
C THR A 120 -8.67 -10.68 -10.54
N LYS A 121 -7.88 -11.35 -9.71
CA LYS A 121 -8.35 -12.19 -8.60
C LYS A 121 -7.81 -11.63 -7.29
N VAL A 122 -8.65 -11.64 -6.25
CA VAL A 122 -8.26 -11.26 -4.88
C VAL A 122 -8.28 -12.48 -3.97
N PRO A 123 -7.38 -12.55 -2.98
CA PRO A 123 -7.41 -13.61 -1.98
C PRO A 123 -8.57 -13.40 -1.01
N VAL A 124 -9.18 -14.50 -0.58
CA VAL A 124 -10.18 -14.54 0.51
C VAL A 124 -9.89 -15.75 1.40
N SER A 125 -10.16 -15.64 2.70
CA SER A 125 -9.96 -16.71 3.69
C SER A 125 -11.18 -16.78 4.63
N PRO A 126 -11.74 -17.96 4.91
CA PRO A 126 -12.74 -18.15 5.95
C PRO A 126 -12.28 -17.75 7.36
N SER A 127 -11.00 -17.90 7.69
CA SER A 127 -10.45 -17.54 9.01
C SER A 127 -10.06 -16.06 9.11
N ALA A 128 -9.42 -15.50 8.08
CA ALA A 128 -8.87 -14.13 8.11
C ALA A 128 -9.66 -13.09 7.30
N GLY A 129 -10.70 -13.51 6.58
CA GLY A 129 -11.60 -12.67 5.80
C GLY A 129 -11.15 -12.40 4.36
N PRO A 130 -11.89 -11.56 3.62
CA PRO A 130 -13.18 -10.98 3.99
C PRO A 130 -14.28 -12.05 4.02
N VAL A 131 -14.94 -12.24 5.16
CA VAL A 131 -16.02 -13.25 5.31
C VAL A 131 -17.42 -12.72 4.97
N ARG A 132 -17.55 -11.40 4.76
CA ARG A 132 -18.80 -10.74 4.33
C ARG A 132 -18.63 -10.01 3.00
N THR A 133 -19.74 -9.78 2.30
CA THR A 133 -19.76 -9.01 1.07
C THR A 133 -21.11 -8.30 0.93
N SER A 134 -21.09 -6.97 0.93
CA SER A 134 -22.27 -6.10 0.86
C SER A 134 -22.20 -5.29 -0.44
N GLY A 135 -22.82 -5.82 -1.49
CA GLY A 135 -22.67 -5.31 -2.85
C GLY A 135 -21.19 -5.27 -3.27
N ALA A 136 -20.67 -4.05 -3.43
CA ALA A 136 -19.29 -3.79 -3.83
C ALA A 136 -18.22 -4.03 -2.76
N VAL A 137 -18.62 -4.03 -1.49
CA VAL A 137 -17.75 -3.94 -0.33
C VAL A 137 -17.50 -5.33 0.23
N MET A 138 -16.24 -5.77 0.21
CA MET A 138 -15.81 -7.04 0.79
C MET A 138 -15.14 -6.74 2.13
N TRP A 139 -15.74 -7.19 3.21
CA TRP A 139 -15.44 -6.73 4.57
C TRP A 139 -15.46 -7.88 5.56
N CYS A 140 -15.25 -7.56 6.84
CA CYS A 140 -15.02 -8.50 7.92
C CYS A 140 -13.71 -9.26 7.73
N PHE A 141 -12.60 -8.54 7.88
CA PHE A 141 -11.23 -9.07 7.93
C PHE A 141 -10.82 -9.26 9.39
N ALA A 142 -10.19 -10.38 9.73
CA ALA A 142 -9.76 -10.60 11.11
C ALA A 142 -8.75 -9.53 11.57
N ARG A 143 -8.77 -9.13 12.85
CA ARG A 143 -7.81 -8.14 13.42
C ARG A 143 -6.37 -8.67 13.53
N THR A 144 -6.02 -9.66 12.74
CA THR A 144 -4.75 -10.40 12.74
C THR A 144 -3.81 -9.85 11.66
N PRO A 145 -2.50 -10.22 11.69
CA PRO A 145 -1.57 -9.88 10.62
C PRO A 145 -2.03 -10.37 9.24
N LEU A 146 -2.63 -11.55 9.18
CA LEU A 146 -3.15 -12.11 7.94
C LEU A 146 -4.37 -11.33 7.43
N GLY A 147 -5.32 -10.97 8.30
CA GLY A 147 -6.48 -10.15 7.89
C GLY A 147 -6.06 -8.78 7.35
N ALA A 148 -5.04 -8.16 7.95
CA ALA A 148 -4.44 -6.92 7.44
C ALA A 148 -3.81 -7.09 6.04
N VAL A 149 -3.09 -8.19 5.81
CA VAL A 149 -2.54 -8.55 4.50
C VAL A 149 -3.66 -8.75 3.46
N LEU A 150 -4.74 -9.45 3.81
CA LEU A 150 -5.85 -9.69 2.89
C LEU A 150 -6.62 -8.39 2.56
N ALA A 151 -6.85 -7.52 3.54
CA ALA A 151 -7.43 -6.19 3.32
C ALA A 151 -6.60 -5.34 2.35
N ALA A 152 -5.27 -5.36 2.50
CA ALA A 152 -4.33 -4.66 1.62
C ALA A 152 -4.35 -5.16 0.16
N HIS A 153 -4.74 -6.41 -0.11
CA HIS A 153 -4.95 -6.92 -1.47
C HIS A 153 -6.36 -6.59 -2.00
N VAL A 154 -7.38 -6.79 -1.16
CA VAL A 154 -8.78 -6.78 -1.57
C VAL A 154 -9.29 -5.37 -1.85
N ILE A 155 -8.99 -4.40 -0.98
CA ILE A 155 -9.58 -3.06 -1.04
C ILE A 155 -9.07 -2.27 -2.26
N PRO A 156 -7.75 -2.17 -2.54
CA PRO A 156 -7.25 -1.41 -3.70
C PRO A 156 -7.73 -1.98 -5.04
N ALA A 157 -7.98 -3.28 -5.12
CA ALA A 157 -8.45 -3.94 -6.34
C ALA A 157 -9.85 -3.49 -6.80
N ARG A 158 -10.65 -2.83 -5.94
CA ARG A 158 -11.95 -2.25 -6.31
C ARG A 158 -11.87 -0.89 -7.00
N MET A 159 -10.73 -0.19 -6.93
CA MET A 159 -10.63 1.22 -7.31
C MET A 159 -10.75 1.48 -8.82
N SER A 160 -10.55 0.46 -9.64
CA SER A 160 -10.78 0.50 -11.09
C SER A 160 -12.24 0.22 -11.49
N GLY A 161 -13.07 -0.28 -10.57
CA GLY A 161 -14.49 -0.59 -10.83
C GLY A 161 -15.40 0.63 -10.75
N GLU A 162 -16.67 0.44 -11.08
CA GLU A 162 -17.70 1.49 -11.04
C GLU A 162 -18.01 1.92 -9.59
N ASP A 163 -18.07 0.95 -8.67
CA ASP A 163 -18.36 1.16 -7.25
C ASP A 163 -17.19 1.76 -6.43
N TRP A 164 -16.13 2.24 -7.09
CA TRP A 164 -14.91 2.71 -6.41
C TRP A 164 -15.21 3.73 -5.31
N ARG A 165 -16.22 4.58 -5.51
CA ARG A 165 -16.65 5.63 -4.57
C ARG A 165 -17.22 5.04 -3.29
N THR A 166 -18.19 4.14 -3.40
CA THR A 166 -18.80 3.42 -2.26
C THR A 166 -17.73 2.65 -1.46
N VAL A 167 -16.81 1.98 -2.16
CA VAL A 167 -15.71 1.25 -1.50
C VAL A 167 -14.73 2.22 -0.83
N THR A 168 -14.46 3.39 -1.42
CA THR A 168 -13.60 4.41 -0.81
C THR A 168 -14.22 4.98 0.46
N GLU A 169 -15.50 5.32 0.42
CA GLU A 169 -16.21 5.94 1.54
C GLU A 169 -16.29 5.00 2.75
N GLN A 170 -16.39 3.69 2.53
CA GLN A 170 -16.49 2.67 3.58
C GLN A 170 -15.14 2.04 3.99
N GLN A 171 -14.22 1.82 3.05
CA GLN A 171 -13.00 1.01 3.25
C GLN A 171 -11.68 1.79 3.13
N VAL A 172 -11.73 3.12 3.00
CA VAL A 172 -10.56 4.00 3.16
C VAL A 172 -10.77 4.88 4.40
N VAL A 173 -9.75 4.97 5.25
CA VAL A 173 -9.77 5.77 6.50
C VAL A 173 -10.16 7.21 6.18
N ALA A 174 -11.08 7.78 6.96
CA ALA A 174 -11.56 9.13 6.74
C ALA A 174 -10.46 10.20 6.95
N GLY A 175 -10.53 11.28 6.17
CA GLY A 175 -9.62 12.42 6.26
C GLY A 175 -8.96 12.77 4.93
N ARG A 176 -8.10 13.81 4.96
CA ARG A 176 -7.55 14.50 3.78
C ARG A 176 -7.00 13.58 2.68
N GLY A 177 -6.33 12.47 3.03
CA GLY A 177 -5.81 11.52 2.04
C GLY A 177 -6.93 10.85 1.22
N ARG A 178 -8.02 10.43 1.88
CA ARG A 178 -9.21 9.89 1.20
C ARG A 178 -9.89 10.94 0.35
N ASP A 179 -10.02 12.16 0.85
CA ASP A 179 -10.74 13.23 0.16
C ASP A 179 -9.96 13.66 -1.11
N LEU A 180 -8.62 13.68 -1.05
CA LEU A 180 -7.73 13.83 -2.21
C LEU A 180 -7.87 12.67 -3.20
N PHE A 181 -7.91 11.42 -2.72
CA PHE A 181 -8.16 10.26 -3.60
C PHE A 181 -9.49 10.40 -4.34
N VAL A 182 -10.57 10.76 -3.64
CA VAL A 182 -11.90 10.98 -4.23
C VAL A 182 -11.86 12.06 -5.29
N ALA A 183 -11.22 13.20 -5.01
CA ALA A 183 -11.08 14.29 -5.97
C ALA A 183 -10.31 13.85 -7.24
N GLN A 184 -9.15 13.20 -7.07
CA GLN A 184 -8.32 12.71 -8.17
C GLN A 184 -9.02 11.62 -8.98
N ARG A 185 -9.61 10.62 -8.32
CA ARG A 185 -10.25 9.48 -9.00
C ARG A 185 -11.52 9.90 -9.76
N SER A 186 -12.18 10.98 -9.36
CA SER A 186 -13.33 11.56 -10.05
C SER A 186 -12.98 12.21 -11.40
N THR A 187 -11.71 12.57 -11.66
CA THR A 187 -11.29 13.08 -12.98
C THR A 187 -10.93 11.97 -13.98
N VAL A 188 -10.90 10.70 -13.52
CA VAL A 188 -10.55 9.54 -14.34
C VAL A 188 -11.83 8.90 -14.90
N PRO A 189 -12.08 8.95 -16.22
CA PRO A 189 -13.29 8.37 -16.82
C PRO A 189 -13.31 6.84 -16.68
N PRO A 190 -14.48 6.18 -16.60
CA PRO A 190 -14.58 4.73 -16.44
C PRO A 190 -13.82 3.94 -17.52
N SER A 191 -13.79 4.46 -18.75
CA SER A 191 -13.09 3.84 -19.89
C SER A 191 -11.57 3.83 -19.78
N ALA A 192 -10.94 4.63 -18.91
CA ALA A 192 -9.48 4.67 -18.76
C ALA A 192 -8.88 3.40 -18.12
N ALA A 193 -9.71 2.50 -17.59
CA ALA A 193 -9.30 1.17 -17.13
C ALA A 193 -9.18 0.15 -18.28
N ASN A 194 -9.82 0.39 -19.43
CA ASN A 194 -9.88 -0.55 -20.53
C ASN A 194 -8.53 -0.63 -21.26
N GLY A 195 -7.97 -1.85 -21.36
CA GLY A 195 -6.70 -2.12 -22.06
C GLY A 195 -5.48 -2.32 -21.15
N ARG A 196 -5.63 -2.23 -19.82
CA ARG A 196 -4.57 -2.66 -18.88
C ARG A 196 -4.73 -4.12 -18.50
N THR A 197 -3.78 -4.97 -18.88
CA THR A 197 -3.65 -6.31 -18.30
C THR A 197 -3.41 -6.18 -16.80
N ALA A 198 -4.35 -6.63 -15.98
CA ALA A 198 -4.17 -6.65 -14.53
C ALA A 198 -3.03 -7.62 -14.18
N GLY A 199 -2.09 -7.18 -13.35
CA GLY A 199 -1.11 -8.08 -12.74
C GLY A 199 -1.80 -8.99 -11.72
N SER A 200 -1.31 -10.22 -11.58
CA SER A 200 -1.76 -11.13 -10.53
C SER A 200 -0.95 -10.91 -9.25
N TYR A 201 -1.61 -10.99 -8.10
CA TYR A 201 -0.92 -11.02 -6.82
C TYR A 201 -0.15 -12.34 -6.69
N ALA A 202 1.15 -12.25 -6.45
CA ALA A 202 2.05 -13.40 -6.35
C ALA A 202 2.50 -13.70 -4.91
N GLY A 203 2.47 -12.70 -4.04
CA GLY A 203 2.87 -12.81 -2.65
C GLY A 203 2.87 -11.47 -1.93
N PHE A 204 3.38 -11.47 -0.71
CA PHE A 204 3.46 -10.28 0.15
C PHE A 204 4.63 -10.35 1.13
N ALA A 205 5.01 -9.21 1.69
CA ALA A 205 5.84 -9.13 2.88
C ALA A 205 5.19 -8.15 3.87
N LEU A 206 5.24 -8.45 5.16
CA LEU A 206 4.69 -7.59 6.20
C LEU A 206 5.81 -6.72 6.77
N SER A 207 5.84 -5.44 6.40
CA SER A 207 6.90 -4.51 6.80
C SER A 207 6.73 -4.00 8.23
N SER A 208 5.49 -3.86 8.68
CA SER A 208 5.15 -3.58 10.08
C SER A 208 3.72 -4.01 10.39
N TYR A 209 3.44 -4.33 11.65
CA TYR A 209 2.11 -4.63 12.16
C TYR A 209 1.97 -4.24 13.63
N SER A 210 0.81 -3.67 13.95
CA SER A 210 0.19 -3.57 15.27
C SER A 210 -1.30 -3.88 15.10
N GLU A 211 -2.03 -4.04 16.20
CA GLU A 211 -3.50 -4.22 16.15
C GLU A 211 -4.25 -3.00 15.56
N GLU A 212 -3.57 -1.86 15.37
CA GLU A 212 -4.15 -0.62 14.85
C GLU A 212 -3.69 -0.29 13.42
N SER A 213 -2.61 -0.89 12.94
CA SER A 213 -2.05 -0.56 11.62
C SER A 213 -1.13 -1.65 11.08
N ALA A 214 -1.05 -1.76 9.77
CA ALA A 214 -0.02 -2.55 9.12
C ALA A 214 0.49 -1.87 7.84
N VAL A 215 1.76 -2.10 7.51
CA VAL A 215 2.33 -1.77 6.21
C VAL A 215 2.64 -3.07 5.49
N VAL A 216 1.94 -3.31 4.39
CA VAL A 216 2.01 -4.54 3.62
C VAL A 216 2.66 -4.22 2.27
N GLN A 217 3.79 -4.87 2.00
CA GLN A 217 4.43 -4.84 0.71
C GLN A 217 3.83 -5.93 -0.18
N LEU A 218 3.19 -5.55 -1.28
CA LEU A 218 2.59 -6.46 -2.24
C LEU A 218 3.62 -6.87 -3.30
N LEU A 219 3.57 -8.13 -3.73
CA LEU A 219 4.30 -8.63 -4.91
C LEU A 219 3.29 -8.92 -6.02
N ILE A 220 3.44 -8.24 -7.15
CA ILE A 220 2.54 -8.32 -8.30
C ILE A 220 3.34 -8.87 -9.49
N LYS A 221 2.85 -9.95 -10.10
CA LYS A 221 3.39 -10.52 -11.33
C LYS A 221 2.65 -9.94 -12.54
N ASN A 222 3.37 -9.38 -13.49
CA ASN A 222 2.78 -8.84 -14.71
C ASN A 222 2.59 -9.94 -15.78
N GLY A 223 1.96 -9.60 -16.91
CA GLY A 223 1.74 -10.53 -18.02
C GLY A 223 3.01 -11.05 -18.71
N SER A 224 4.16 -10.35 -18.58
CA SER A 224 5.47 -10.82 -19.06
C SER A 224 6.22 -11.69 -18.03
N GLY A 225 5.60 -12.00 -16.90
CA GLY A 225 6.17 -12.81 -15.83
C GLY A 225 7.13 -12.08 -14.89
N SER A 226 7.39 -10.79 -15.11
CA SER A 226 8.23 -9.93 -14.26
C SER A 226 7.48 -9.52 -13.00
N TYR A 227 8.21 -9.31 -11.91
CA TYR A 227 7.65 -8.85 -10.63
C TYR A 227 7.78 -7.33 -10.45
N GLY A 228 6.74 -6.74 -9.89
CA GLY A 228 6.75 -5.38 -9.34
C GLY A 228 6.23 -5.38 -7.91
N THR A 229 6.62 -4.38 -7.13
CA THR A 229 6.23 -4.23 -5.73
C THR A 229 5.69 -2.84 -5.40
N THR A 230 4.75 -2.79 -4.47
CA THR A 230 4.13 -1.57 -3.96
C THR A 230 3.74 -1.76 -2.48
N PHE A 231 3.78 -0.70 -1.69
CA PHE A 231 3.36 -0.70 -0.29
C PHE A 231 1.92 -0.19 -0.16
N VAL A 232 1.11 -0.91 0.61
CA VAL A 232 -0.22 -0.49 1.06
C VAL A 232 -0.19 -0.35 2.58
N THR A 233 -0.68 0.77 3.09
CA THR A 233 -0.88 0.94 4.53
C THR A 233 -2.35 0.67 4.86
N VAL A 234 -2.61 -0.14 5.88
CA VAL A 234 -3.94 -0.35 6.45
C VAL A 234 -4.01 0.13 7.91
N ALA A 235 -5.23 0.39 8.37
CA ALA A 235 -5.58 0.82 9.71
C ALA A 235 -6.78 0.02 10.21
N TRP A 236 -6.83 -0.24 11.51
CA TRP A 236 -8.05 -0.68 12.15
C TRP A 236 -8.91 0.54 12.46
N ASP A 237 -10.08 0.65 11.83
CA ASP A 237 -10.97 1.80 11.97
C ASP A 237 -12.42 1.36 11.82
N GLY A 238 -13.29 1.71 12.78
CA GLY A 238 -14.70 1.34 12.74
C GLY A 238 -14.98 -0.16 12.74
N GLY A 239 -14.12 -0.96 13.41
CA GLY A 239 -14.32 -2.41 13.57
C GLY A 239 -13.89 -3.27 12.37
N ASP A 240 -13.11 -2.73 11.43
CA ASP A 240 -12.53 -3.51 10.33
C ASP A 240 -11.20 -2.92 9.82
N TRP A 241 -10.46 -3.67 9.00
CA TRP A 241 -9.28 -3.14 8.31
C TRP A 241 -9.69 -2.26 7.13
N LYS A 242 -9.17 -1.03 7.12
CA LYS A 242 -9.34 -0.03 6.03
C LYS A 242 -8.00 0.41 5.49
N VAL A 243 -7.95 0.79 4.22
CA VAL A 243 -6.73 1.38 3.63
C VAL A 243 -6.53 2.80 4.16
N ARG A 244 -5.31 3.12 4.61
CA ARG A 244 -4.90 4.49 4.95
C ARG A 244 -4.28 5.11 3.70
N ALA A 245 -4.98 6.07 3.10
CA ALA A 245 -4.46 6.83 1.96
C ALA A 245 -3.23 7.67 2.38
N ASN A 246 -2.26 7.78 1.47
CA ASN A 246 -1.10 8.65 1.61
C ASN A 246 -1.50 10.13 1.61
N SER A 247 -0.62 11.01 2.09
CA SER A 247 -0.84 12.46 2.17
C SER A 247 -1.09 13.14 0.81
N ASN A 248 -0.68 12.51 -0.29
CA ASN A 248 -0.91 12.94 -1.67
C ASN A 248 -2.19 12.36 -2.31
N GLY A 249 -2.94 11.52 -1.59
CA GLY A 249 -4.14 10.84 -2.07
C GLY A 249 -3.92 9.47 -2.73
N THR A 250 -2.70 8.95 -2.87
CA THR A 250 -2.54 7.57 -3.40
C THR A 250 -2.86 6.54 -2.31
N LEU A 251 -3.53 5.44 -2.68
CA LEU A 251 -3.82 4.33 -1.75
C LEU A 251 -2.64 3.36 -1.56
N TYR A 252 -1.60 3.52 -2.37
CA TYR A 252 -0.42 2.67 -2.41
C TYR A 252 0.79 3.44 -2.96
N SER A 253 2.02 2.94 -2.74
CA SER A 253 3.24 3.54 -3.28
C SER A 253 3.34 3.36 -4.80
N SER A 254 4.18 4.14 -5.48
CA SER A 254 4.58 3.83 -6.86
C SER A 254 5.03 2.37 -6.99
N LEU A 255 4.67 1.73 -8.12
CA LEU A 255 5.06 0.36 -8.42
C LEU A 255 6.52 0.33 -8.89
N THR A 256 7.36 -0.42 -8.21
CA THR A 256 8.78 -0.59 -8.54
C THR A 256 9.05 -2.00 -9.03
N THR A 257 9.68 -2.17 -10.20
CA THR A 257 10.10 -3.49 -10.71
C THR A 257 11.18 -4.10 -9.81
N VAL A 258 11.09 -5.40 -9.53
CA VAL A 258 12.08 -6.14 -8.72
C VAL A 258 12.62 -7.35 -9.48
N ALA A 259 13.92 -7.63 -9.31
CA ALA A 259 14.60 -8.72 -10.00
C ALA A 259 14.34 -10.10 -9.38
N SER A 260 13.89 -10.17 -8.13
CA SER A 260 13.58 -11.42 -7.43
C SER A 260 12.38 -11.24 -6.48
N ASN A 261 11.83 -12.35 -6.02
CA ASN A 261 10.78 -12.46 -5.01
C ASN A 261 11.33 -12.84 -3.62
N ASN A 262 12.64 -12.70 -3.40
CA ASN A 262 13.26 -13.03 -2.12
C ASN A 262 12.72 -12.12 -1.00
N GLY A 263 12.42 -12.71 0.16
CA GLY A 263 11.82 -11.98 1.30
C GLY A 263 10.29 -11.85 1.25
N PHE A 264 9.63 -12.39 0.22
CA PHE A 264 8.16 -12.45 0.14
C PHE A 264 7.62 -13.83 0.51
N THR A 265 6.54 -13.86 1.29
CA THR A 265 5.65 -15.00 1.41
C THR A 265 4.86 -15.13 0.11
N MET A 266 5.07 -16.23 -0.63
CA MET A 266 4.36 -16.49 -1.87
C MET A 266 2.96 -17.04 -1.61
N TRP A 267 1.98 -16.62 -2.42
CA TRP A 267 0.64 -17.21 -2.38
C TRP A 267 0.63 -18.59 -3.04
N GLY A 268 -0.16 -19.51 -2.49
CA GLY A 268 -0.54 -20.75 -3.16
C GLY A 268 -1.41 -20.45 -4.39
N VAL A 269 -1.11 -21.12 -5.51
CA VAL A 269 -1.86 -21.08 -6.77
C VAL A 269 -2.61 -22.38 -7.00
#